data_AF-A0A8D6PSA2-F1
#
_entry.id   AF-A0A8D6PSA2-F1
#
_cell.length_a   1.000
_cell.length_b   1.000
_cell.length_c   1.000
_cell.angle_alpha   90.00
_cell.angle_beta   90.00
_cell.angle_gamma   90.00
#
_symmetry.space_group_name_H-M   'P 1'
#
loop_
_entity.id
_entity.type
_entity.pdbx_description
1 polymer ?
#
loop_
_entity_poly.entity_id
_entity_poly.type
_entity_poly.pdbx_seq_one_letter_code
_entity_poly.pdbx_strand_id
1 'polypeptide(L)' 'MQYPATVRIVRLPCTGKFDITYALRAFQKGADAVMVVG' A
#
# COMPACT_ATOMS: atom_id res chain seq x y z
N MET A 1 -11.56 -10.31 -11.96
CA MET A 1 -10.66 -9.13 -12.04
C MET A 1 -9.29 -9.58 -11.54
N GLN A 2 -8.37 -9.89 -12.46
CA GLN A 2 -7.06 -10.43 -12.10
C GLN A 2 -6.11 -9.25 -11.84
N TYR A 3 -5.63 -9.10 -10.61
CA TYR A 3 -4.53 -8.16 -10.35
C TYR A 3 -3.20 -8.81 -10.73
N PRO A 4 -2.25 -8.06 -11.29
CA PRO A 4 -0.91 -8.58 -11.52
C PRO A 4 -0.25 -8.97 -10.18
N ALA A 5 0.56 -10.02 -10.19
CA ALA A 5 1.23 -10.52 -8.96
C ALA A 5 2.21 -9.52 -8.34
N THR A 6 2.55 -8.45 -9.07
CA THR A 6 3.38 -7.33 -8.61
C THR A 6 2.70 -6.50 -7.52
N VAL A 7 1.36 -6.51 -7.42
CA VAL A 7 0.64 -5.69 -6.45
C VAL A 7 0.42 -6.45 -5.15
N ARG A 8 0.90 -5.90 -4.04
CA ARG A 8 0.65 -6.44 -2.69
C ARG A 8 -0.45 -5.65 -2.01
N ILE A 9 -1.61 -6.29 -1.83
CA ILE A 9 -2.78 -5.69 -1.19
C ILE A 9 -2.62 -5.79 0.34
N VAL A 10 -2.73 -4.65 1.03
CA VAL A 10 -2.75 -4.56 2.49
C VAL A 10 -4.11 -4.05 2.93
N ARG A 11 -4.83 -4.85 3.73
CA ARG A 11 -6.15 -4.46 4.22
C ARG A 11 -6.03 -3.64 5.49
N LEU A 12 -6.57 -2.43 5.45
CA LEU A 12 -6.69 -1.53 6.58
C LEU A 12 -8.17 -1.43 7.00
N PRO A 13 -8.47 -1.12 8.28
CA PRO A 13 -9.86 -0.95 8.74
C PRO A 13 -10.56 0.24 8.07
N CYS A 14 -9.80 1.29 7.73
CA CYS A 14 -10.22 2.45 6.95
C CYS A 14 -8.99 3.14 6.37
N THR A 15 -9.17 3.99 5.35
CA THR A 15 -8.09 4.83 4.80
C THR A 15 -7.53 5.82 5.82
N GLY A 16 -8.30 6.20 6.83
CA GLY A 16 -7.83 7.04 7.94
C GLY A 16 -6.72 6.42 8.78
N LYS A 17 -6.47 5.10 8.68
CA LYS A 17 -5.32 4.45 9.33
C LYS A 17 -4.03 4.54 8.48
N PHE A 18 -4.11 5.00 7.25
CA PHE A 18 -2.94 5.23 6.41
C PHE A 18 -2.23 6.51 6.85
N ASP A 19 -0.92 6.41 7.05
CA ASP A 19 -0.05 7.51 7.49
C ASP A 19 1.22 7.52 6.61
N ILE A 20 1.95 8.64 6.62
CA ILE A 20 3.24 8.79 5.91
C ILE A 20 4.20 7.65 6.28
N THR A 21 4.17 7.19 7.53
CA THR A 21 5.01 6.08 8.01
C THR A 21 4.73 4.78 7.25
N TYR A 22 3.47 4.53 6.84
CA TYR A 22 3.13 3.37 5.99
C TYR A 22 3.73 3.49 4.60
N ALA A 23 3.65 4.69 4.00
CA ALA A 23 4.23 4.96 2.69
C ALA A 23 5.75 4.78 2.72
N LEU A 24 6.44 5.44 3.67
CA LEU A 24 7.89 5.35 3.83
C LEU A 24 8.36 3.91 4.08
N ARG A 25 7.62 3.15 4.90
CA ARG A 25 7.94 1.74 5.15
C ARG A 25 7.73 0.85 3.92
N ALA A 26 6.79 1.19 3.04
CA ALA A 26 6.63 0.49 1.77
C ALA A 26 7.81 0.78 0.84
N PHE A 27 8.23 2.05 0.72
CA PHE A 27 9.42 2.42 -0.06
C PHE A 27 10.70 1.78 0.49
N GLN A 28 10.90 1.74 1.82
CA GLN A 28 12.03 1.05 2.45
C GLN A 28 12.07 -0.45 2.15
N LYS A 29 10.92 -1.07 1.86
CA LYS A 29 10.82 -2.48 1.46
C LYS A 29 11.04 -2.69 -0.05
N GLY A 30 11.37 -1.64 -0.80
CA GLY A 30 11.58 -1.69 -2.24
C GLY A 30 10.31 -1.59 -3.07
N ALA A 31 9.25 -0.93 -2.56
CA ALA A 31 8.08 -0.64 -3.38
C ALA A 31 8.38 0.50 -4.36
N ASP A 32 8.01 0.33 -5.63
CA ASP A 32 8.12 1.40 -6.65
C ASP A 32 7.02 2.45 -6.50
N ALA A 33 5.83 2.02 -6.07
CA ALA A 33 4.66 2.89 -5.89
C ALA A 33 3.77 2.39 -4.75
N VAL A 34 3.06 3.32 -4.12
CA VAL A 34 2.05 3.04 -3.09
C VAL A 34 0.73 3.63 -3.54
N MET A 35 -0.31 2.80 -3.60
CA MET A 35 -1.68 3.20 -3.96
C MET A 35 -2.58 3.07 -2.74
N VAL A 36 -3.31 4.15 -2.42
CA VAL A 36 -4.28 4.18 -1.32
C VAL A 36 -5.66 4.42 -1.91
N VAL A 37 -6.61 3.57 -1.53
CA VAL A 37 -7.98 3.60 -2.03
C VAL A 37 -8.90 3.43 -0.84
N GLY A 38 -9.94 4.24 -0.75
CA GLY A 38 -10.95 4.23 0.32
C GLY A 38 -12.34 3.99 -0.18
#